data_AF-A0A1R1MJP2-F1
#
_entry.id   AF-A0A1R1MJP2-F1
#
_cell.length_a   1.000
_cell.length_b   1.000
_cell.length_c   1.000
_cell.angle_alpha   90.00
_cell.angle_beta   90.00
_cell.angle_gamma   90.00
#
_symmetry.space_group_name_H-M   'P 1'
#
loop_
_entity.id
_entity.type
_entity.pdbx_description
1 polymer ?
#
loop_
_entity_poly.entity_id
_entity_poly.type
_entity_poly.pdbx_seq_one_letter_code
_entity_poly.pdbx_strand_id
1 'polypeptide(L)'
;MKKLKLKELFKKAWEIADSIGRDSAVNVVESEVDELEKIFSLLLLGELVGYPGSPSHVYIQMLPVSEKLLITLGNAVTEAEDPLGKLFSVFDID
;
A
#
# COMPACT_ATOMS: atom_id res chain seq x y z
N MET A 1 -35.97 24.47 -21.26
CA MET A 1 -35.73 23.43 -20.22
C MET A 1 -34.65 22.39 -20.54
N LYS A 2 -34.45 21.91 -21.79
CA LYS A 2 -33.45 20.86 -22.11
C LYS A 2 -31.96 21.27 -21.92
N LYS A 3 -31.58 22.54 -22.20
CA LYS A 3 -30.19 23.00 -22.09
C LYS A 3 -29.65 23.06 -20.64
N LEU A 4 -30.53 23.25 -19.65
CA LEU A 4 -30.14 23.33 -18.24
C LEU A 4 -29.75 21.94 -17.69
N LYS A 5 -30.51 20.90 -18.06
CA LYS A 5 -30.21 19.51 -17.66
C LYS A 5 -28.90 18.99 -18.24
N LEU A 6 -28.53 19.42 -19.45
CA LEU A 6 -27.31 18.95 -20.11
C LEU A 6 -26.04 19.49 -19.43
N LYS A 7 -26.06 20.75 -18.96
CA LYS A 7 -24.94 21.34 -18.20
C LYS A 7 -24.75 20.67 -16.84
N GLU A 8 -25.84 20.40 -16.13
CA GLU A 8 -25.80 19.69 -14.84
C GLU A 8 -25.27 18.27 -14.98
N LEU A 9 -25.64 17.56 -16.05
CA LEU A 9 -25.10 16.23 -16.35
C LEU A 9 -23.59 16.27 -16.67
N PHE A 10 -23.14 17.25 -17.44
CA PHE A 10 -21.72 17.42 -17.74
C PHE A 10 -20.90 17.76 -16.49
N LYS A 11 -21.43 18.63 -15.62
CA LYS A 11 -20.79 19.00 -14.36
C LYS A 11 -20.66 17.79 -13.43
N LYS A 12 -21.72 16.99 -13.28
CA LYS A 12 -21.68 15.75 -12.50
C LYS A 12 -20.70 14.73 -13.08
N ALA A 13 -20.68 14.57 -14.40
CA ALA A 13 -19.72 13.67 -15.05
C ALA A 13 -18.27 14.11 -14.80
N TRP A 14 -18.00 15.42 -14.82
CA TRP A 14 -16.68 15.97 -14.50
C TRP A 14 -16.30 15.77 -13.04
N GLU A 15 -17.22 16.02 -12.09
CA GLU A 15 -16.99 15.79 -10.66
C GLU A 15 -16.71 14.32 -10.34
N ILE A 16 -17.43 13.39 -11.00
CA ILE A 16 -17.19 11.95 -10.86
C ILE A 16 -15.82 11.57 -11.43
N ALA A 17 -15.46 12.07 -12.61
CA ALA A 17 -14.17 11.77 -13.23
C ALA A 17 -12.99 12.32 -12.39
N ASP A 18 -13.13 13.52 -11.83
CA ASP A 18 -12.14 14.13 -10.94
C ASP A 18 -11.99 13.34 -9.64
N SER A 19 -13.11 12.91 -9.03
CA SER A 19 -13.09 12.04 -7.85
C SER A 19 -12.37 10.72 -8.14
N ILE A 20 -12.71 10.05 -9.25
CA ILE A 20 -12.07 8.77 -9.63
C ILE A 20 -10.57 8.96 -9.87
N GLY A 21 -10.18 10.02 -10.56
CA GLY A 21 -8.77 10.33 -10.81
C GLY A 21 -7.99 10.54 -9.51
N ARG A 22 -8.60 11.28 -8.55
CA ARG A 22 -7.99 11.51 -7.25
C ARG A 22 -7.93 10.24 -6.39
N ASP A 23 -9.01 9.47 -6.36
CA ASP A 23 -9.07 8.22 -5.60
C ASP A 23 -8.06 7.21 -6.15
N SER A 24 -7.90 7.13 -7.47
CA SER A 24 -6.87 6.29 -8.10
C SER A 24 -5.46 6.71 -7.69
N ALA A 25 -5.16 8.02 -7.66
CA ALA A 25 -3.86 8.51 -7.24
C ALA A 25 -3.59 8.25 -5.75
N VAL A 26 -4.60 8.41 -4.89
CA VAL A 26 -4.50 8.10 -3.46
C VAL A 26 -4.26 6.60 -3.25
N ASN A 27 -5.02 5.73 -3.91
CA ASN A 27 -4.87 4.28 -3.78
C ASN A 27 -3.45 3.81 -4.17
N VAL A 28 -2.85 4.39 -5.21
CA VAL A 28 -1.46 4.08 -5.59
C VAL A 28 -0.49 4.44 -4.47
N VAL A 29 -0.59 5.67 -3.93
CA VAL A 29 0.28 6.10 -2.82
C VAL A 29 0.08 5.23 -1.58
N GLU A 30 -1.16 4.87 -1.25
CA GLU A 30 -1.45 3.97 -0.13
C GLU A 30 -0.81 2.59 -0.32
N SER A 31 -0.85 2.04 -1.54
CA SER A 31 -0.19 0.76 -1.84
C SER A 31 1.34 0.84 -1.74
N GLU A 32 1.96 1.93 -2.20
CA GLU A 32 3.40 2.14 -2.07
C GLU A 32 3.84 2.25 -0.61
N VAL A 33 3.06 2.94 0.22
CA VAL A 33 3.33 3.04 1.67
C VAL A 33 3.24 1.67 2.35
N ASP A 34 2.24 0.87 1.99
CA ASP A 34 2.08 -0.49 2.53
C ASP A 34 3.26 -1.41 2.13
N GLU A 35 3.74 -1.31 0.89
CA GLU A 35 4.96 -2.01 0.46
C GLU A 35 6.21 -1.54 1.20
N LEU A 36 6.38 -0.23 1.38
CA LEU A 36 7.51 0.33 2.12
C LEU A 36 7.50 -0.12 3.60
N GLU A 37 6.33 -0.22 4.23
CA GLU A 37 6.20 -0.73 5.61
C GLU A 37 6.59 -2.21 5.71
N LYS A 38 6.27 -3.03 4.70
CA LYS A 38 6.72 -4.43 4.63
C LYS A 38 8.23 -4.53 4.45
N ILE A 39 8.82 -3.76 3.54
CA ILE A 39 10.28 -3.72 3.34
C ILE A 39 10.98 -3.23 4.60
N PHE A 40 10.48 -2.18 5.24
CA PHE A 40 11.04 -1.66 6.48
C PHE A 40 10.96 -2.69 7.62
N SER A 41 9.86 -3.44 7.71
CA SER A 41 9.73 -4.55 8.65
C SER A 41 10.77 -5.65 8.41
N LEU A 42 11.03 -6.00 7.14
CA LEU A 42 12.09 -6.94 6.76
C LEU A 42 13.48 -6.39 7.04
N LEU A 43 13.72 -5.08 6.90
CA LEU A 43 15.01 -4.48 7.25
C LEU A 43 15.24 -4.47 8.76
N LEU A 44 14.20 -4.26 9.56
CA LEU A 44 14.31 -4.25 11.02
C LEU A 44 14.41 -5.65 11.63
N LEU A 45 13.64 -6.60 11.12
CA LEU A 45 13.48 -7.94 11.71
C LEU A 45 13.95 -9.07 10.78
N GLY A 46 14.59 -8.74 9.66
CA GLY A 46 15.12 -9.68 8.69
C GLY A 46 16.12 -10.67 9.27
N GLU A 47 16.81 -10.29 10.35
CA GLU A 47 17.70 -11.18 11.10
C GLU A 47 17.00 -12.44 11.62
N LEU A 48 15.69 -12.37 11.89
CA LEU A 48 14.89 -13.52 12.31
C LEU A 48 14.61 -14.53 11.18
N VAL A 49 14.72 -14.09 9.92
CA VAL A 49 14.50 -14.90 8.71
C VAL A 49 15.78 -15.12 7.90
N GLY A 50 16.95 -14.81 8.46
CA GLY A 50 18.26 -15.02 7.83
C GLY A 50 18.67 -13.94 6.81
N TYR A 51 17.95 -12.81 6.77
CA TYR A 51 18.32 -11.62 6.00
C TYR A 51 19.21 -10.69 6.83
N PRO A 52 20.20 -9.97 6.25
CA PRO A 52 20.98 -8.99 7.01
C PRO A 52 20.07 -7.87 7.54
N GLY A 53 19.72 -7.96 8.82
CA GLY A 53 18.92 -6.96 9.51
C GLY A 53 19.72 -5.71 9.87
N SER A 54 19.00 -4.60 10.07
CA SER A 54 19.51 -3.40 10.73
C SER A 54 20.15 -3.74 12.08
N PRO A 55 21.17 -3.00 12.55
CA PRO A 55 21.68 -3.16 13.91
C PRO A 55 20.51 -3.13 14.92
N SER A 56 20.38 -4.17 15.74
CA SER A 56 19.20 -4.43 16.61
C SER A 56 18.90 -3.27 17.59
N HIS A 57 19.86 -2.36 17.78
CA HIS A 57 19.75 -1.14 18.59
C HIS A 57 18.72 -0.15 18.01
N VAL A 58 18.59 -0.09 16.69
CA VAL A 58 17.61 0.79 16.00
C VAL A 58 16.18 0.29 16.26
N TYR A 59 15.98 -1.03 16.23
CA TYR A 59 14.68 -1.64 16.50
C TYR A 59 14.19 -1.36 17.92
N ILE A 60 15.06 -1.45 18.93
CA ILE A 60 14.71 -1.19 20.34
C ILE A 60 14.19 0.24 20.54
N GLN A 61 14.75 1.22 19.84
CA GLN A 61 14.29 2.62 19.92
C GLN A 61 12.94 2.84 19.23
N MET A 62 12.63 2.01 18.22
CA MET A 62 11.38 2.06 17.46
C MET A 62 10.25 1.27 18.15
N LEU A 63 10.55 0.34 19.07
CA LEU A 63 9.57 -0.50 19.77
C LEU A 63 8.27 0.21 20.22
N PRO A 64 8.30 1.44 20.80
CA PRO A 64 7.09 2.15 21.20
C PRO A 64 6.12 2.48 20.05
N VAL A 65 6.60 2.51 18.80
CA VAL A 65 5.82 2.80 17.59
C VAL A 65 5.80 1.61 16.60
N SER A 66 6.50 0.51 16.91
CA SER A 66 6.66 -0.66 16.04
C SER A 66 5.55 -1.70 16.10
N GLU A 67 4.48 -1.50 16.89
CA GLU A 67 3.35 -2.43 16.97
C GLU A 67 2.78 -2.75 15.57
N LYS A 68 2.58 -1.70 14.76
CA LYS A 68 2.11 -1.83 13.38
C LYS A 68 3.05 -2.68 12.53
N LEU A 69 4.36 -2.52 12.69
CA LEU A 69 5.37 -3.25 11.90
C LEU A 69 5.38 -4.74 12.23
N LEU A 70 5.20 -5.10 13.50
CA LEU A 70 5.08 -6.50 13.91
C LEU A 70 3.83 -7.16 13.34
N ILE A 71 2.70 -6.45 13.35
CA ILE A 71 1.45 -6.91 12.75
C ILE A 71 1.60 -7.04 11.23
N THR A 72 2.20 -6.05 10.56
CA THR A 72 2.45 -6.07 9.11
C THR A 72 3.37 -7.23 8.71
N LEU A 73 4.41 -7.52 9.48
CA LEU A 73 5.29 -8.68 9.22
C LEU A 73 4.54 -10.01 9.41
N GLY A 74 3.76 -10.13 10.48
CA GLY A 74 2.92 -11.31 10.73
C GLY A 74 1.93 -11.56 9.58
N ASN A 75 1.27 -10.49 9.13
CA ASN A 75 0.35 -10.53 8.00
C ASN A 75 1.08 -10.87 6.68
N ALA A 76 2.27 -10.28 6.46
CA ALA A 76 3.07 -10.58 5.28
C ALA A 76 3.49 -12.06 5.23
N VAL A 77 3.84 -12.67 6.37
CA VAL A 77 4.14 -14.11 6.45
C VAL A 77 2.91 -14.96 6.15
N THR A 78 1.72 -14.57 6.61
CA THR A 78 0.48 -15.29 6.28
C THR A 78 0.02 -15.09 4.83
N GLU A 79 0.28 -13.93 4.24
CA GLU A 79 -0.03 -13.62 2.83
C GLU A 79 1.02 -14.18 1.86
N ALA A 80 2.20 -14.60 2.35
CA ALA A 80 3.30 -15.11 1.54
C ALA A 80 3.03 -16.49 0.90
N GLU A 81 1.81 -17.02 1.00
CA GLU A 81 1.40 -18.25 0.31
C GLU A 81 1.42 -18.07 -1.23
N ASP A 82 1.29 -16.83 -1.74
CA ASP A 82 1.51 -16.49 -3.16
C ASP A 82 2.05 -15.05 -3.38
N PRO A 83 3.33 -14.78 -3.07
CA PRO A 83 3.93 -13.45 -3.21
C PRO A 83 4.10 -13.05 -4.68
N LEU A 84 4.31 -14.04 -5.55
CA LEU A 84 4.55 -13.82 -6.98
C LEU A 84 3.24 -13.55 -7.73
N GLY A 85 2.15 -14.25 -7.42
CA GLY A 85 0.84 -13.98 -8.00
C GLY A 85 0.31 -12.58 -7.68
N LYS A 86 0.57 -12.07 -6.47
CA LYS A 86 0.25 -10.68 -6.10
C LYS A 86 1.08 -9.66 -6.89
N LEU A 87 2.38 -9.93 -7.08
CA LEU A 87 3.25 -9.08 -7.90
C LEU A 87 2.80 -9.06 -9.37
N PHE A 88 2.53 -10.23 -9.95
CA PHE A 88 2.08 -10.34 -11.35
C PHE A 88 0.69 -9.74 -11.57
N SER A 89 -0.21 -9.83 -10.57
CA SER A 89 -1.53 -9.17 -10.61
C SER A 89 -1.44 -7.64 -10.58
N VAL A 90 -0.42 -7.06 -9.95
CA VAL A 90 -0.20 -5.60 -9.91
C VAL A 90 0.41 -5.10 -11.22
N PHE A 91 1.28 -5.91 -11.85
CA PHE A 91 1.93 -5.55 -13.10
C PHE A 91 1.11 -5.89 -14.36
N ASP A 92 -0.09 -6.48 -14.22
CA ASP A 92 -1.00 -6.85 -15.33
C ASP A 92 -0.28 -7.69 -16.40
N ILE A 93 0.56 -8.62 -15.95
CA ILE A 93 1.32 -9.54 -16.81
C ILE A 93 0.55 -10.86 -16.87
N ASP A 94 -0.01 -11.17 -18.05
CA ASP A 94 -0.54 -12.50 -18.43
C ASP A 94 0.57 -13.56 -18.53
#